data_AF-A0A1D8S0A3-F1
#
_entry.id   AF-A0A1D8S0A3-F1
#
_cell.length_a   1.000
_cell.length_b   1.000
_cell.length_c   1.000
_cell.angle_alpha   90.00
_cell.angle_beta   90.00
_cell.angle_gamma   90.00
#
_symmetry.space_group_name_H-M   'P 1'
#
loop_
_entity.id
_entity.type
_entity.pdbx_description
1 polymer ?
#
loop_
_entity_poly.entity_id
_entity_poly.type
_entity_poly.pdbx_seq_one_letter_code
_entity_poly.pdbx_strand_id
1 'polypeptide(L)' 'MGGDEFIIVLTNIFSENHVTKLSERLAKGVDEYSLAKKTPTSISYGLAVWKTHGESLDDLIGHADRMMYQQKQLK' A
#
# COMPACT_ATOMS: atom_id res chain seq x y z
N MET A 1 0.84 3.15 -13.45
CA MET A 1 0.53 4.46 -12.83
C MET A 1 -0.39 5.25 -13.75
N GLY A 2 -1.70 4.97 -13.73
CA GLY A 2 -2.67 5.75 -14.48
C GLY A 2 -4.10 5.47 -14.03
N GLY A 3 -4.83 6.52 -13.63
CA GLY A 3 -6.22 6.44 -13.16
C GLY A 3 -6.34 6.49 -11.64
N ASP A 4 -6.41 5.32 -11.01
CA ASP A 4 -6.72 5.10 -9.59
C ASP A 4 -5.54 4.57 -8.75
N GLU A 5 -4.32 4.58 -9.33
CA GLU A 5 -3.09 4.10 -8.68
C GLU A 5 -2.32 5.24 -8.00
N PHE A 6 -1.88 5.00 -6.77
CA PHE A 6 -1.11 5.95 -5.97
C PHE A 6 0.12 5.28 -5.37
N ILE A 7 1.26 6.00 -5.35
CA ILE A 7 2.46 5.62 -4.62
C ILE A 7 2.67 6.59 -3.45
N ILE A 8 2.98 6.05 -2.27
CA ILE A 8 3.37 6.82 -1.10
C ILE A 8 4.82 6.47 -0.76
N VAL A 9 5.70 7.47 -0.75
CA VAL A 9 7.11 7.30 -0.38
C VAL A 9 7.31 7.77 1.06
N LEU A 10 7.85 6.88 1.91
CA LEU A 10 8.14 7.16 3.31
C LEU A 10 9.66 7.24 3.51
N THR A 11 10.16 8.43 3.86
CA THR A 11 11.60 8.67 4.03
C THR A 11 12.10 8.44 5.45
N ASN A 12 11.21 8.32 6.43
CA ASN A 12 11.57 8.16 7.84
C ASN A 12 10.79 7.02 8.48
N ILE A 13 11.22 5.78 8.21
CA ILE A 13 10.60 4.56 8.74
C ILE A 13 11.52 3.92 9.78
N PHE A 14 10.95 3.53 10.93
CA PHE A 14 11.71 2.94 12.03
C PHE A 14 11.81 1.41 11.94
N SER A 15 10.87 0.78 11.24
CA SER A 15 10.82 -0.67 11.01
C SER A 15 9.77 -1.01 9.95
N GLU A 16 9.83 -2.21 9.40
CA GLU A 16 8.80 -2.75 8.52
C GLU A 16 7.42 -2.78 9.20
N ASN A 17 7.36 -3.17 10.48
CA ASN A 17 6.13 -3.15 11.27
C ASN A 17 5.49 -1.75 11.38
N HIS A 18 6.29 -0.68 11.43
CA HIS A 18 5.77 0.68 11.39
C HIS A 18 5.05 0.97 10.06
N VAL A 19 5.63 0.51 8.95
CA VAL A 19 5.04 0.67 7.61
C VAL A 19 3.76 -0.16 7.48
N THR A 20 3.75 -1.40 7.97
CA THR A 20 2.56 -2.26 7.99
C THR A 20 1.40 -1.59 8.73
N LYS A 21 1.64 -1.11 9.96
CA LYS A 21 0.62 -0.41 10.75
C LYS A 21 0.09 0.86 10.07
N LEU A 22 0.94 1.60 9.39
CA LEU A 22 0.52 2.78 8.64
C LEU A 22 -0.42 2.40 7.50
N SER A 23 -0.10 1.34 6.75
CA SER A 23 -0.92 0.89 5.63
C SER A 23 -2.25 0.29 6.08
N GLU A 24 -2.28 -0.47 7.17
CA GLU A 24 -3.53 -0.93 7.79
C GLU A 24 -4.41 0.26 8.21
N ARG A 25 -3.81 1.30 8.79
CA ARG A 25 -4.54 2.52 9.16
C ARG A 25 -5.11 3.25 7.94
N LEU A 26 -4.37 3.30 6.84
CA LEU A 26 -4.85 3.87 5.57
C LEU A 26 -6.04 3.09 5.01
N ALA A 27 -5.93 1.75 4.96
CA ALA A 27 -7.02 0.90 4.49
C ALA A 27 -8.28 1.07 5.34
N LYS A 28 -8.13 1.05 6.67
CA LYS A 28 -9.24 1.30 7.60
C LYS A 28 -9.89 2.67 7.38
N GLY A 29 -9.09 3.71 7.14
CA GLY A 29 -9.62 5.05 6.86
C GLY A 29 -10.45 5.11 5.58
N VAL A 30 -10.05 4.38 4.54
CA VAL A 30 -10.84 4.26 3.30
C VAL A 30 -12.15 3.49 3.56
N ASP A 31 -12.09 2.41 4.32
CA ASP A 31 -13.28 1.62 4.65
C ASP A 31 -14.30 2.43 5.46
N GLU A 32 -13.83 3.22 6.45
CA GLU A 32 -14.67 4.15 7.23
C GLU A 32 -15.29 5.23 6.33
N TYR A 33 -14.53 5.78 5.39
CA TYR A 33 -15.04 6.77 4.42
C TYR A 33 -16.09 6.17 3.49
N SER A 34 -15.84 4.97 2.97
CA SER A 34 -16.74 4.18 2.13
C SER A 34 -18.09 3.97 2.80
N LEU A 35 -18.08 3.59 4.09
CA LEU A 35 -19.27 3.43 4.91
C LEU A 35 -20.00 4.76 5.12
N ALA A 36 -19.28 5.83 5.49
CA ALA A 36 -19.86 7.15 5.75
C ALA A 36 -20.52 7.76 4.50
N LYS A 37 -19.95 7.52 3.31
CA LYS A 37 -20.47 8.01 2.03
C LYS A 37 -21.43 7.05 1.34
N LYS A 38 -21.72 5.89 1.93
CA LYS A 38 -22.53 4.82 1.32
C LYS A 38 -22.08 4.49 -0.11
N THR A 39 -20.78 4.58 -0.36
CA THR A 39 -20.18 4.40 -1.69
C THR A 39 -19.15 3.29 -1.56
N PRO A 40 -19.44 2.07 -2.06
CA PRO A 40 -18.56 0.91 -1.89
C PRO A 40 -17.19 1.17 -2.52
N THR A 41 -16.23 1.50 -1.67
CA THR A 41 -14.85 1.78 -2.04
C THR A 41 -13.93 0.98 -1.12
N SER A 42 -12.91 0.34 -1.69
CA SER A 42 -11.83 -0.27 -0.92
C SER A 42 -10.53 -0.13 -1.70
N ILE A 43 -9.40 -0.20 -1.01
CA ILE A 43 -8.07 -0.17 -1.64
C ILE A 43 -7.39 -1.54 -1.57
N SER A 44 -6.61 -1.84 -2.60
CA SER A 44 -5.54 -2.84 -2.55
C SER A 44 -4.23 -2.09 -2.47
N TYR A 45 -3.30 -2.59 -1.67
CA TYR A 45 -2.01 -1.95 -1.47
C TYR A 45 -0.91 -3.00 -1.36
N GLY A 46 0.31 -2.59 -1.64
CA GLY A 46 1.50 -3.39 -1.42
C GLY A 46 2.61 -2.52 -0.83
N LEU A 47 3.60 -3.16 -0.25
CA LEU A 47 4.62 -2.51 0.57
C LEU A 47 5.99 -2.92 0.07
N ALA A 48 6.95 -2.00 0.13
CA ALA A 48 8.35 -2.30 -0.12
C ALA A 48 9.23 -1.46 0.81
N VAL A 49 10.38 -2.02 1.17
CA VAL A 49 11.30 -1.46 2.16
C VAL A 49 12.71 -1.58 1.59
N TRP A 50 13.40 -0.44 1.54
CA TRP A 50 14.79 -0.35 1.10
C TRP A 50 15.70 -1.32 1.89
N LYS A 51 16.66 -1.96 1.21
CA LYS A 51 17.52 -3.05 1.71
C LYS A 51 16.84 -4.38 2.04
N THR A 52 15.52 -4.41 2.25
CA THR A 52 14.78 -5.67 2.43
C THR A 52 14.28 -6.21 1.09
N HIS A 53 13.71 -5.32 0.28
CA HIS A 53 12.99 -5.67 -0.95
C HIS A 53 13.71 -5.23 -2.23
N GLY A 54 14.92 -4.66 -2.08
CA GLY A 54 15.76 -4.18 -3.17
C GLY A 54 16.59 -2.96 -2.81
N GLU A 55 17.49 -2.61 -3.72
CA GLU A 55 18.39 -1.44 -3.62
C GLU A 55 18.23 -0.50 -4.82
N SER A 56 17.16 -0.65 -5.60
CA SER A 56 16.77 0.31 -6.63
C SER A 56 15.30 0.71 -6.47
N LEU A 57 14.95 1.87 -7.04
CA LEU A 57 13.55 2.30 -7.06
C LEU A 57 12.66 1.30 -7.83
N ASP A 58 13.18 0.74 -8.93
CA ASP A 58 12.48 -0.26 -9.73
C ASP A 58 12.21 -1.55 -8.94
N ASP A 59 13.17 -2.01 -8.13
CA ASP A 59 12.97 -3.17 -7.27
C ASP A 59 11.85 -2.92 -6.24
N LEU A 60 11.86 -1.75 -5.60
CA LEU A 60 10.88 -1.39 -4.60
C LEU A 60 9.48 -1.25 -5.20
N ILE A 61 9.35 -0.54 -6.32
CA ILE A 61 8.08 -0.40 -7.02
C ILE A 61 7.58 -1.76 -7.49
N GLY A 62 8.44 -2.57 -8.12
CA GLY A 62 8.08 -3.90 -8.60
C GLY A 62 7.66 -4.84 -7.46
N HIS A 63 8.28 -4.74 -6.28
CA HIS A 63 7.89 -5.51 -5.11
C HIS A 63 6.52 -5.08 -4.57
N ALA A 64 6.31 -3.78 -4.37
CA ALA A 64 5.03 -3.25 -3.90
C ALA A 64 3.89 -3.57 -4.86
N ASP A 65 4.13 -3.48 -6.18
CA ASP A 65 3.14 -3.78 -7.21
C ASP A 65 2.71 -5.26 -7.19
N ARG A 66 3.68 -6.19 -7.12
CA ARG A 66 3.38 -7.63 -7.00
C ARG A 66 2.56 -7.95 -5.76
N MET A 67 2.91 -7.37 -4.61
CA MET A 67 2.16 -7.55 -3.37
C MET A 67 0.74 -6.99 -3.47
N MET A 68 0.58 -5.79 -4.04
CA MET A 68 -0.73 -5.20 -4.28
C MET A 68 -1.59 -6.10 -5.17
N TYR A 69 -1.01 -6.63 -6.24
CA TYR A 69 -1.70 -7.53 -7.16
C TYR A 69 -2.12 -8.84 -6.49
N GLN A 70 -1.28 -9.41 -5.62
CA GLN A 70 -1.63 -10.56 -4.79
C GLN A 70 -2.80 -10.25 -3.84
N GLN A 71 -2.75 -9.10 -3.15
CA GLN A 71 -3.83 -8.68 -2.27
C GLN A 71 -5.15 -8.47 -3.02
N LYS A 72 -5.08 -7.91 -4.24
CA LYS A 72 -6.25 -7.71 -5.10
C LYS A 72 -6.89 -9.04 -5.55
N GLN A 73 -6.12 -10.11 -5.69
CA GLN A 73 -6.63 -11.45 -6.03
C GLN A 73 -7.23 -12.19 -4.83
N LEU A 74 -6.85 -11.83 -3.60
CA LEU A 74 -7.36 -12.43 -2.36
C LEU A 74 -8.68 -11.79 -1.89
N LYS A 75 -9.05 -10.63 -2.45
CA LYS A 75 -10.32 -9.93 -2.20
C LYS A 75 -11.37 -10.33 -3.23
#